data_AF-A0A1H0SI62-F1
#
_entry.id   AF-A0A1H0SI62-F1
#
_cell.length_a   1.000
_cell.length_b   1.000
_cell.length_c   1.000
_cell.angle_alpha   90.00
_cell.angle_beta   90.00
_cell.angle_gamma   90.00
#
_symmetry.space_group_name_H-M   'P 1'
#
loop_
_entity.id
_entity.type
_entity.pdbx_description
1 polymer ?
#
loop_
_entity_poly.entity_id
_entity_poly.type
_entity_poly.pdbx_seq_one_letter_code
_entity_poly.pdbx_strand_id
1 'polypeptide(L)'
;MNAPRVVLEGVLAAVLVGVAVLLAIALRDGVTEGRLTLLATPSTADSVQFGEVTSLAAPAVVQLVRSPSVLDAAAKAAGTTPAALAGAIAVELVPASGVARISVRADSAEHASAAVTAVARAVIEADLLAPAARFRLVDPRPEAKQVTPDWRLATGLALVAAVIAGAAVTAFRRLRADAVSPALASAGITHPVVVASDDDPNLTSRLSALCVAAARPVRVLPVGPELADRAEQLARALPDKASEPAEGSAVIAVVPQDRSRRHDLATALAVLPESAVLVAVVLA
;
A
#
# COMPACT_ATOMS: atom_id res chain seq x y z
N MET A 1 14.13 -28.54 -8.86
CA MET A 1 13.44 -27.98 -7.68
C MET A 1 12.36 -27.04 -8.17
N ASN A 2 11.11 -27.49 -8.24
CA ASN A 2 10.01 -26.69 -8.78
C ASN A 2 9.42 -25.87 -7.63
N ALA A 3 9.76 -24.59 -7.55
CA ALA A 3 9.03 -23.68 -6.66
C ALA A 3 7.53 -23.76 -7.02
N PRO A 4 6.63 -23.98 -6.04
CA PRO A 4 5.20 -24.06 -6.35
C PRO A 4 4.80 -22.72 -6.95
N ARG A 5 4.15 -22.72 -8.11
CA ARG A 5 3.73 -21.50 -8.87
C ARG A 5 3.12 -20.41 -7.98
N VAL A 6 2.43 -20.80 -6.91
CA VAL A 6 1.86 -19.93 -5.89
C VAL A 6 2.89 -19.02 -5.21
N VAL A 7 4.09 -19.54 -4.91
CA VAL A 7 5.18 -18.75 -4.33
C VAL A 7 5.73 -17.76 -5.36
N LEU A 8 5.85 -18.18 -6.63
CA LEU A 8 6.32 -17.30 -7.70
C LEU A 8 5.34 -16.14 -7.93
N GLU A 9 4.04 -16.41 -7.96
CA GLU A 9 3.00 -15.38 -8.09
C GLU A 9 2.97 -14.43 -6.89
N GLY A 10 3.12 -14.96 -5.67
CA GLY A 10 3.21 -14.13 -4.47
C GLY A 10 4.42 -13.21 -4.46
N VAL A 11 5.59 -13.73 -4.88
CA VAL A 11 6.81 -12.93 -5.03
C VAL A 11 6.64 -11.87 -6.11
N LEU A 12 6.05 -12.21 -7.25
CA LEU A 12 5.83 -11.28 -8.35
C LEU A 12 4.88 -10.15 -7.93
N ALA A 13 3.80 -10.47 -7.21
CA ALA A 13 2.90 -9.48 -6.65
C ALA A 13 3.60 -8.57 -5.62
N ALA A 14 4.42 -9.15 -4.73
CA ALA A 14 5.19 -8.38 -3.76
C ALA A 14 6.14 -7.38 -4.44
N VAL A 15 6.87 -7.83 -5.47
CA VAL A 15 7.79 -6.98 -6.24
C VAL A 15 7.03 -5.87 -6.95
N LEU A 16 5.93 -6.20 -7.65
CA LEU A 16 5.14 -5.19 -8.37
C LEU A 16 4.59 -4.12 -7.45
N VAL A 17 4.02 -4.51 -6.30
CA VAL A 17 3.48 -3.55 -5.32
C VAL A 17 4.60 -2.72 -4.69
N GLY A 18 5.72 -3.33 -4.31
CA GLY A 18 6.87 -2.60 -3.77
C GLY A 18 7.42 -1.57 -4.76
N VAL A 19 7.57 -1.95 -6.03
CA VAL A 19 8.02 -1.05 -7.10
C VAL A 19 7.00 0.05 -7.35
N ALA A 20 5.70 -0.26 -7.40
CA ALA A 20 4.65 0.74 -7.60
C ALA A 20 4.64 1.78 -6.47
N VAL A 21 4.84 1.36 -5.22
CA VAL A 21 4.93 2.28 -4.07
C VAL A 21 6.16 3.17 -4.19
N LEU A 22 7.33 2.61 -4.51
CA LEU A 22 8.55 3.40 -4.72
C LEU A 22 8.39 4.40 -5.87
N LEU A 23 7.79 3.98 -6.98
CA LEU A 23 7.53 4.83 -8.13
C LEU A 23 6.58 5.98 -7.76
N ALA A 24 5.50 5.67 -7.04
CA ALA A 24 4.54 6.68 -6.57
C ALA A 24 5.20 7.73 -5.65
N ILE A 25 6.16 7.31 -4.81
CA ILE A 25 6.91 8.23 -3.94
C ILE A 25 7.95 9.02 -4.74
N ALA A 26 8.63 8.40 -5.71
CA ALA A 26 9.64 9.05 -6.53
C ALA A 26 9.04 10.10 -7.47
N LEU A 27 7.79 9.91 -7.90
CA LEU A 27 7.03 10.87 -8.71
C LEU A 27 6.50 12.06 -7.90
N ARG A 28 6.64 12.05 -6.57
CA ARG A 28 6.17 13.13 -5.72
C ARG A 28 7.20 14.25 -5.72
N ASP A 29 6.76 15.48 -5.93
CA ASP A 29 7.64 16.65 -5.90
C ASP A 29 8.39 16.73 -4.57
N GLY A 30 9.68 17.04 -4.68
CA GLY A 30 10.54 17.25 -3.52
C GLY A 30 10.10 18.48 -2.75
N VAL A 31 10.23 18.43 -1.43
CA VAL A 31 9.99 19.60 -0.56
C VAL A 31 11.30 19.93 0.13
N THR A 32 11.71 21.19 0.00
CA THR A 32 12.90 21.73 0.63
C THR A 32 12.49 22.66 1.76
N GLU A 33 13.20 22.60 2.88
CA GLU A 33 12.99 23.46 4.03
C GLU A 33 14.17 24.41 4.17
N GLY A 34 13.91 25.72 4.12
CA GLY A 34 14.86 26.78 4.42
C GLY A 34 14.75 27.16 5.89
N ARG A 35 15.88 27.33 6.59
CA ARG A 35 15.93 27.66 8.02
C ARG A 35 16.79 28.88 8.28
N LEU A 36 16.32 29.73 9.20
CA LEU A 36 17.07 30.86 9.74
C LEU A 36 16.85 30.97 11.24
N THR A 37 17.86 31.49 11.92
CA THR A 37 17.82 31.71 13.37
C THR A 37 17.86 33.22 13.66
N LEU A 38 16.87 33.69 14.40
CA LEU A 38 16.78 35.02 14.97
C LEU A 38 17.21 34.99 16.43
N LEU A 39 18.01 35.97 16.83
CA LEU A 39 18.42 36.21 18.21
C LEU A 39 17.91 37.58 18.65
N ALA A 40 17.20 37.62 19.76
CA ALA A 40 16.88 38.85 20.45
C ALA A 40 18.18 39.45 21.02
N THR A 41 18.46 40.69 20.66
CA THR A 41 19.62 41.45 21.15
C THR A 41 19.14 42.74 21.79
N PRO A 42 19.73 43.16 22.93
CA PRO A 42 19.32 44.41 23.56
C PRO A 42 19.63 45.59 22.63
N SER A 43 18.75 46.59 22.63
CA SER A 43 18.92 47.81 21.82
C SER A 43 20.05 48.71 22.34
N THR A 44 20.27 48.68 23.66
CA THR A 44 21.37 49.35 24.37
C THR A 44 21.98 48.42 25.42
N ALA A 45 23.27 48.62 25.75
CA ALA A 45 23.97 47.78 26.73
C ALA A 45 23.34 47.80 28.14
N ASP A 46 22.64 48.89 28.48
CA ASP A 46 22.01 49.13 29.79
C ASP A 46 20.48 48.85 29.78
N SER A 47 19.99 48.06 28.84
CA SER A 47 18.57 47.70 28.74
C SER A 47 18.15 46.78 29.90
N VAL A 48 17.80 47.37 31.05
CA VAL A 48 17.36 46.65 32.26
C VAL A 48 16.08 45.84 32.01
N GLN A 49 15.29 46.25 31.01
CA GLN A 49 14.01 45.62 30.63
C GLN A 49 14.17 44.53 29.56
N PHE A 50 15.38 44.28 29.04
CA PHE A 50 15.61 43.32 27.97
C PHE A 50 15.06 41.93 28.29
N GLY A 51 15.38 41.40 29.48
CA GLY A 51 14.96 40.06 29.90
C GLY A 51 13.45 39.92 30.05
N GLU A 52 12.79 40.95 30.60
CA GLU A 52 11.34 40.98 30.80
C GLU A 52 10.60 41.08 29.46
N VAL A 53 10.96 42.06 28.63
CA VAL A 53 10.32 42.29 27.32
C VAL A 53 10.55 41.09 26.40
N THR A 54 11.77 40.55 26.35
CA THR A 54 12.05 39.39 25.51
C THR A 54 11.26 38.16 25.99
N SER A 55 11.13 37.94 27.29
CA SER A 55 10.38 36.79 27.82
C SER A 55 8.88 36.90 27.57
N LEU A 56 8.32 38.11 27.63
CA LEU A 56 6.90 38.36 27.39
C LEU A 56 6.54 38.41 25.89
N ALA A 57 7.43 38.99 25.07
CA ALA A 57 7.14 39.29 23.67
C ALA A 57 7.65 38.22 22.69
N ALA A 58 8.69 37.44 23.03
CA ALA A 58 9.19 36.38 22.14
C ALA A 58 8.12 35.32 21.77
N PRO A 59 7.20 34.91 22.67
CA PRO A 59 6.07 34.05 22.30
C PRO A 59 5.16 34.64 21.22
N ALA A 60 5.02 35.96 21.17
CA ALA A 60 4.18 36.65 20.20
C ALA A 60 4.75 36.61 18.78
N VAL A 61 6.03 36.24 18.59
CA VAL A 61 6.64 36.05 17.26
C VAL A 61 5.87 35.02 16.44
N VAL A 62 5.33 33.97 17.07
CA VAL A 62 4.51 32.94 16.40
C VAL A 62 3.25 33.54 15.78
N GLN A 63 2.63 34.51 16.47
CA GLN A 63 1.45 35.21 15.98
C GLN A 63 1.82 36.26 14.94
N LEU A 64 2.93 36.98 15.15
CA LEU A 64 3.42 38.01 14.23
C LEU A 64 3.76 37.42 12.85
N VAL A 65 4.44 36.28 12.80
CA VAL A 65 4.78 35.58 11.56
C VAL A 65 3.53 35.16 10.75
N ARG A 66 2.39 35.01 11.44
CA ARG A 66 1.09 34.69 10.82
C ARG A 66 0.20 35.92 10.61
N SER A 67 0.68 37.12 10.94
CA SER A 67 -0.10 38.34 10.74
C SER A 67 -0.26 38.64 9.25
N PRO A 68 -1.41 39.18 8.80
CA PRO A 68 -1.65 39.46 7.39
C PRO A 68 -0.59 40.38 6.77
N SER A 69 -0.13 41.40 7.50
CA SER A 69 0.87 42.36 7.02
C SER A 69 2.25 41.71 6.78
N VAL A 70 2.70 40.86 7.71
CA VAL A 70 3.98 40.13 7.59
C VAL A 70 3.90 39.10 6.46
N LEU A 71 2.77 38.37 6.38
CA LEU A 71 2.55 37.39 5.32
C LEU A 71 2.48 38.03 3.95
N ASP A 72 1.80 39.17 3.79
CA ASP A 72 1.70 39.89 2.52
C ASP A 72 3.06 40.44 2.07
N ALA A 73 3.83 41.03 2.99
CA ALA A 73 5.17 41.54 2.71
C ALA A 73 6.12 40.41 2.31
N ALA A 74 6.14 39.32 3.09
CA ALA A 74 7.00 38.18 2.85
C ALA A 74 6.61 37.41 1.58
N ALA A 75 5.31 37.23 1.31
CA ALA A 75 4.82 36.55 0.12
C ALA A 75 5.17 37.29 -1.16
N LYS A 76 5.03 38.63 -1.17
CA LYS A 76 5.45 39.48 -2.30
C LYS A 76 6.94 39.35 -2.59
N ALA A 77 7.77 39.42 -1.55
CA ALA A 77 9.23 39.30 -1.71
C ALA A 77 9.68 37.89 -2.12
N ALA A 78 8.94 36.85 -1.74
CA ALA A 78 9.23 35.46 -2.07
C ALA A 78 8.57 34.97 -3.38
N GLY A 79 7.77 35.81 -4.04
CA GLY A 79 7.06 35.43 -5.28
C GLY A 79 5.96 34.38 -5.08
N THR A 80 5.34 34.33 -3.90
CA THR A 80 4.30 33.34 -3.55
C THR A 80 3.02 34.02 -3.06
N THR A 81 2.02 33.24 -2.65
CA THR A 81 0.78 33.76 -2.05
C THR A 81 0.86 33.74 -0.51
N PRO A 82 0.21 34.69 0.19
CA PRO A 82 0.15 34.72 1.65
C PRO A 82 -0.41 33.42 2.25
N ALA A 83 -1.43 32.83 1.60
CA ALA A 83 -2.06 31.60 2.04
C ALA A 83 -1.11 30.38 1.91
N ALA A 84 -0.39 30.26 0.80
CA ALA A 84 0.60 29.20 0.62
C ALA A 84 1.75 29.33 1.64
N LEU A 85 2.21 30.56 1.88
CA LEU A 85 3.26 30.85 2.83
C LEU A 85 2.83 30.56 4.27
N ALA A 86 1.63 30.95 4.68
CA ALA A 86 1.11 30.70 6.03
C ALA A 86 1.05 29.21 6.40
N GLY A 87 0.72 28.35 5.42
CA GLY A 87 0.70 26.89 5.60
C GLY A 87 2.09 26.24 5.60
N ALA A 88 3.12 26.94 5.13
CA ALA A 88 4.47 26.43 4.94
C ALA A 88 5.47 26.89 6.00
N ILE A 89 5.14 27.91 6.81
CA ILE A 89 6.00 28.45 7.87
C ILE A 89 5.85 27.65 9.17
N ALA A 90 6.98 27.31 9.79
CA ALA A 90 7.07 26.88 11.17
C ALA A 90 7.99 27.82 11.97
N VAL A 91 7.66 28.01 13.25
CA VAL A 91 8.46 28.81 14.19
C VAL A 91 8.70 27.95 15.42
N GLU A 92 9.98 27.75 15.75
CA GLU A 92 10.42 27.08 16.96
C GLU A 92 11.07 28.11 17.88
N LEU A 93 10.50 28.29 19.07
CA LEU A 93 11.07 29.14 20.10
C LEU A 93 11.98 28.29 20.98
N VAL A 94 13.23 28.71 21.14
CA VAL A 94 14.16 28.01 22.04
C VAL A 94 13.92 28.54 23.46
N PRO A 95 13.46 27.70 24.40
CA PRO A 95 13.10 28.14 25.74
C PRO A 95 14.22 28.91 26.44
N ALA A 96 13.85 29.97 27.16
CA ALA A 96 14.74 30.78 27.98
C ALA A 96 15.98 31.38 27.27
N SER A 97 15.96 31.53 25.94
CA SER A 97 17.16 31.92 25.18
C SER A 97 16.99 33.13 24.26
N GLY A 98 15.79 33.70 24.12
CA GLY A 98 15.53 34.80 23.18
C GLY A 98 15.79 34.42 21.70
N VAL A 99 15.98 33.13 21.41
CA VAL A 99 16.23 32.60 20.08
C VAL A 99 14.94 32.07 19.48
N ALA A 100 14.65 32.49 18.25
CA ALA A 100 13.56 31.97 17.44
C ALA A 100 14.12 31.39 16.14
N ARG A 101 13.82 30.13 15.85
CA ARG A 101 14.13 29.48 14.58
C ARG A 101 12.91 29.54 13.69
N ILE A 102 13.08 30.08 12.50
CA ILE A 102 12.03 30.14 11.49
C ILE A 102 12.41 29.15 10.40
N SER A 103 11.45 28.31 9.99
CA SER A 103 11.62 27.48 8.82
C SER A 103 10.46 27.63 7.85
N VAL A 104 10.76 27.56 6.56
CA VAL A 104 9.77 27.67 5.48
C VAL A 104 9.99 26.55 4.49
N ARG A 105 8.91 25.82 4.17
CA ARG A 105 8.93 24.76 3.16
C ARG A 105 8.55 25.30 1.78
N ALA A 106 9.29 24.89 0.75
CA ALA A 106 8.99 25.20 -0.64
C ALA A 106 9.35 24.04 -1.56
N ASP A 107 9.03 24.19 -2.82
CA ASP A 107 9.33 23.30 -3.95
C ASP A 107 10.84 23.23 -4.28
N SER A 108 11.59 24.31 -4.06
CA SER A 108 13.04 24.37 -4.33
C SER A 108 13.84 24.96 -3.17
N ALA A 109 15.16 24.73 -3.16
CA ALA A 109 16.07 25.28 -2.18
C ALA A 109 16.13 26.81 -2.27
N GLU A 110 16.10 27.35 -3.49
CA GLU A 110 16.12 28.76 -3.80
C GLU A 110 14.84 29.43 -3.28
N HIS A 111 13.67 28.88 -3.57
CA HIS A 111 12.40 29.41 -3.08
C HIS A 111 12.30 29.31 -1.55
N ALA A 112 12.72 28.19 -0.95
CA ALA A 112 12.69 28.03 0.50
C ALA A 112 13.61 29.05 1.20
N SER A 113 14.81 29.27 0.64
CA SER A 113 15.79 30.26 1.13
C SER A 113 15.30 31.69 0.99
N ALA A 114 14.72 32.04 -0.16
CA ALA A 114 14.15 33.36 -0.41
C ALA A 114 12.96 33.62 0.53
N ALA A 115 12.06 32.65 0.68
CA ALA A 115 10.88 32.77 1.53
C ALA A 115 11.24 32.90 3.02
N VAL A 116 12.14 32.06 3.55
CA VAL A 116 12.55 32.18 4.96
C VAL A 116 13.28 33.50 5.23
N THR A 117 14.08 33.98 4.27
CA THR A 117 14.76 35.29 4.38
C THR A 117 13.77 36.44 4.37
N ALA A 118 12.76 36.39 3.49
CA ALA A 118 11.70 37.39 3.42
C ALA A 118 10.88 37.46 4.70
N VAL A 119 10.49 36.30 5.25
CA VAL A 119 9.78 36.22 6.54
C VAL A 119 10.64 36.78 7.68
N ALA A 120 11.91 36.39 7.76
CA ALA A 120 12.81 36.87 8.80
C ALA A 120 13.01 38.39 8.75
N ARG A 121 13.13 38.98 7.55
CA ARG A 121 13.20 40.44 7.38
C ARG A 121 11.93 41.14 7.82
N ALA A 122 10.76 40.63 7.41
CA ALA A 122 9.48 41.22 7.80
C ALA A 122 9.26 41.17 9.33
N VAL A 123 9.73 40.12 10.01
CA VAL A 123 9.72 40.02 11.49
C VAL A 123 10.66 41.05 12.13
N ILE A 124 11.85 41.23 11.59
CA ILE A 124 12.81 42.24 12.08
C ILE A 124 12.25 43.66 11.88
N GLU A 125 11.66 43.93 10.72
CA GLU A 125 11.06 45.24 10.40
C GLU A 125 9.82 45.57 11.24
N ALA A 126 9.04 44.56 11.63
CA ALA A 126 7.90 44.74 12.53
C ALA A 126 8.33 45.10 13.96
N ASP A 127 9.62 44.93 14.30
CA ASP A 127 10.30 45.41 15.51
C ASP A 127 9.51 45.21 16.81
N LEU A 128 8.96 44.00 16.99
CA LEU A 128 8.07 43.66 18.11
C LEU A 128 8.73 43.77 19.49
N LEU A 129 10.06 43.84 19.56
CA LEU A 129 10.80 44.01 20.81
C LEU A 129 11.17 45.46 21.11
N ALA A 130 10.85 46.39 20.21
CA ALA A 130 11.11 47.80 20.43
C ALA A 130 10.34 48.34 21.64
N PRO A 131 10.93 49.30 22.39
CA PRO A 131 12.26 49.87 22.21
C PRO A 131 13.38 49.10 22.93
N ALA A 132 13.04 48.07 23.72
CA ALA A 132 13.96 47.43 24.67
C ALA A 132 14.95 46.44 24.02
N ALA A 133 14.58 45.83 22.90
CA ALA A 133 15.41 44.90 22.15
C ALA A 133 15.08 44.93 20.66
N ARG A 134 15.86 44.18 19.88
CA ARG A 134 15.61 43.95 18.44
C ARG A 134 16.00 42.53 18.06
N PHE A 135 15.33 41.98 17.05
CA PHE A 135 15.76 40.72 16.45
C PHE A 135 16.90 40.94 15.46
N ARG A 136 17.90 40.06 15.49
CA ARG A 136 18.98 40.01 14.52
C ARG A 136 19.17 38.58 14.02
N LEU A 137 19.55 38.44 12.75
CA LEU A 137 20.00 37.17 12.19
C LEU A 137 21.30 36.72 12.86
N VAL A 138 21.32 35.47 13.35
CA VAL A 138 22.52 34.81 13.87
C VAL A 138 23.49 34.51 12.72
N ASP A 139 22.97 33.91 11.64
CA ASP A 139 23.64 33.71 10.37
C ASP A 139 22.75 34.28 9.26
N PRO A 140 23.26 35.18 8.39
CA PRO A 140 22.51 35.69 7.25
C PRO A 140 22.32 34.66 6.12
N ARG A 141 23.02 33.52 6.14
CA ARG A 141 22.89 32.48 5.12
C ARG A 141 21.78 31.49 5.52
N PRO A 142 20.69 31.39 4.75
CA PRO A 142 19.65 30.40 5.02
C PRO A 142 20.17 28.99 4.77
N GLU A 143 19.89 28.09 5.71
CA GLU A 143 20.19 26.66 5.55
C GLU A 143 19.03 26.01 4.78
N ALA A 144 19.27 25.57 3.54
CA ALA A 144 18.30 24.81 2.77
C ALA A 144 18.58 23.31 2.90
N LYS A 145 17.59 22.54 3.36
CA LYS A 145 17.67 21.09 3.47
C LYS A 145 16.47 20.43 2.81
N GLN A 146 16.74 19.46 1.93
CA GLN A 146 15.68 18.64 1.36
C GLN A 146 15.06 17.76 2.44
N VAL A 147 13.75 17.87 2.63
CA VAL A 147 13.00 17.12 3.66
C VAL A 147 12.23 15.96 3.05
N THR A 148 11.86 16.05 1.78
CA THR A 148 11.06 15.04 1.08
C THR A 148 11.64 14.76 -0.32
N PRO A 149 11.65 13.49 -0.78
CA PRO A 149 11.21 12.28 -0.09
C PRO A 149 12.23 11.69 0.89
N ASP A 150 11.76 11.24 2.06
CA ASP A 150 12.57 10.45 3.00
C ASP A 150 12.67 9.02 2.46
N TRP A 151 13.79 8.74 1.80
CA TRP A 151 14.07 7.43 1.20
C TRP A 151 14.07 6.28 2.21
N ARG A 152 14.37 6.53 3.49
CA ARG A 152 14.35 5.48 4.52
C ARG A 152 12.91 5.10 4.85
N LEU A 153 12.03 6.09 4.99
CA LEU A 153 10.61 5.85 5.22
C LEU A 153 9.94 5.26 3.97
N ALA A 154 10.32 5.74 2.78
CA ALA A 154 9.82 5.23 1.50
C ALA A 154 10.15 3.75 1.29
N THR A 155 11.40 3.36 1.52
CA THR A 155 11.85 1.96 1.41
C THR A 155 11.19 1.06 2.45
N GLY A 156 11.05 1.54 3.69
CA GLY A 156 10.31 0.82 4.73
C GLY A 156 8.84 0.59 4.37
N LEU A 157 8.14 1.62 3.89
CA LEU A 157 6.74 1.52 3.48
C LEU A 157 6.57 0.57 2.28
N ALA A 158 7.45 0.66 1.28
CA ALA A 158 7.44 -0.22 0.12
C ALA A 158 7.64 -1.69 0.52
N LEU A 159 8.55 -1.96 1.46
CA LEU A 159 8.79 -3.30 1.98
C LEU A 159 7.56 -3.88 2.68
N VAL A 160 6.92 -3.10 3.55
CA VAL A 160 5.70 -3.52 4.25
C VAL A 160 4.58 -3.82 3.26
N ALA A 161 4.36 -2.93 2.28
CA ALA A 161 3.35 -3.13 1.24
C ALA A 161 3.63 -4.38 0.40
N ALA A 162 4.90 -4.62 0.03
CA ALA A 162 5.32 -5.81 -0.70
C ALA A 162 5.03 -7.09 0.09
N VAL A 163 5.38 -7.13 1.38
CA VAL A 163 5.13 -8.31 2.25
C VAL A 163 3.64 -8.58 2.38
N ILE A 164 2.82 -7.55 2.62
CA ILE A 164 1.37 -7.68 2.74
C ILE A 164 0.78 -8.21 1.42
N ALA A 165 1.19 -7.68 0.28
CA ALA A 165 0.70 -8.12 -1.02
C ALA A 165 1.07 -9.59 -1.31
N GLY A 166 2.33 -9.97 -1.07
CA GLY A 166 2.78 -11.35 -1.24
C GLY A 166 2.03 -12.33 -0.33
N ALA A 167 1.86 -11.98 0.95
CA ALA A 167 1.10 -12.77 1.91
C ALA A 167 -0.39 -12.90 1.50
N ALA A 168 -1.01 -11.80 1.06
CA ALA A 168 -2.40 -11.80 0.64
C ALA A 168 -2.63 -12.72 -0.58
N VAL A 169 -1.77 -12.64 -1.60
CA VAL A 169 -1.89 -13.48 -2.81
C VAL A 169 -1.69 -14.95 -2.48
N THR A 170 -0.68 -15.28 -1.66
CA THR A 170 -0.41 -16.66 -1.25
C THR A 170 -1.54 -17.23 -0.38
N ALA A 171 -2.07 -16.45 0.57
CA ALA A 171 -3.21 -16.85 1.39
C ALA A 171 -4.47 -17.05 0.55
N PHE A 172 -4.76 -16.13 -0.37
CA PHE A 172 -5.93 -16.22 -1.25
C PHE A 172 -5.86 -17.45 -2.17
N ARG A 173 -4.67 -17.77 -2.70
CA ARG A 173 -4.43 -18.99 -3.48
C ARG A 173 -4.65 -20.26 -2.66
N ARG A 174 -4.16 -20.31 -1.41
CA ARG A 174 -4.38 -21.45 -0.50
C ARG A 174 -5.87 -21.65 -0.19
N LEU A 175 -6.58 -20.57 0.13
CA LEU A 175 -8.03 -20.60 0.39
C LEU A 175 -8.86 -21.02 -0.82
N ARG A 176 -8.36 -20.80 -2.05
CA ARG A 176 -8.99 -21.32 -3.28
C ARG A 176 -8.73 -22.81 -3.49
N ALA A 177 -7.59 -23.33 -3.07
CA ALA A 177 -7.27 -24.76 -3.18
C ALA A 177 -8.04 -25.60 -2.16
N ASP A 178 -8.18 -25.13 -0.91
CA ASP A 178 -8.94 -25.83 0.15
C ASP A 178 -10.46 -25.64 0.07
N ALA A 179 -10.93 -24.92 -0.95
CA ALA A 179 -12.32 -24.54 -1.17
C ALA A 179 -13.33 -25.70 -1.21
N VAL A 180 -12.87 -26.90 -1.57
CA VAL A 180 -13.70 -28.11 -1.81
C VAL A 180 -13.53 -29.14 -0.69
N SER A 181 -12.48 -29.00 0.14
CA SER A 181 -12.18 -29.92 1.24
C SER A 181 -13.35 -30.16 2.21
N PRO A 182 -14.14 -29.16 2.66
CA PRO A 182 -15.25 -29.43 3.58
C PRO A 182 -16.39 -30.22 2.93
N ALA A 183 -16.66 -30.00 1.63
CA ALA A 183 -17.70 -30.73 0.90
C ALA A 183 -17.30 -32.19 0.60
N LEU A 184 -16.00 -32.42 0.35
CA LEU A 184 -15.45 -33.78 0.20
C LEU A 184 -15.50 -34.55 1.53
N ALA A 185 -15.14 -33.88 2.63
CA ALA A 185 -15.21 -34.47 3.97
C ALA A 185 -16.65 -34.84 4.37
N SER A 186 -17.64 -33.98 4.06
CA SER A 186 -19.05 -34.30 4.32
C SER A 186 -19.59 -35.45 3.50
N ALA A 187 -19.02 -35.70 2.31
CA ALA A 187 -19.36 -36.84 1.46
C ALA A 187 -18.60 -38.14 1.85
N GLY A 188 -17.80 -38.12 2.92
CA GLY A 188 -17.02 -39.27 3.38
C GLY A 188 -15.79 -39.60 2.53
N ILE A 189 -15.39 -38.70 1.62
CA ILE A 189 -14.25 -38.90 0.73
C ILE A 189 -12.97 -38.48 1.47
N THR A 190 -12.14 -39.46 1.81
CA THR A 190 -10.89 -39.27 2.57
C THR A 190 -9.62 -39.37 1.73
N HIS A 191 -9.74 -39.77 0.46
CA HIS A 191 -8.61 -39.86 -0.47
C HIS A 191 -8.33 -38.52 -1.18
N PRO A 192 -7.08 -38.24 -1.59
CA PRO A 192 -6.74 -37.00 -2.27
C PRO A 192 -7.46 -36.88 -3.63
N VAL A 193 -8.13 -35.74 -3.85
CA VAL A 193 -8.87 -35.42 -5.09
C VAL A 193 -8.25 -34.18 -5.73
N VAL A 194 -8.06 -34.19 -7.05
CA VAL A 194 -7.47 -33.05 -7.77
C VAL A 194 -8.54 -31.99 -8.01
N VAL A 195 -8.33 -30.76 -7.51
CA VAL A 195 -9.20 -29.62 -7.82
C VAL A 195 -8.58 -28.78 -8.93
N ALA A 196 -9.31 -28.59 -10.03
CA ALA A 196 -8.87 -27.81 -11.18
C ALA A 196 -9.87 -26.69 -11.51
N SER A 197 -9.39 -25.62 -12.13
CA SER A 197 -10.22 -24.50 -12.61
C SER A 197 -10.54 -24.73 -14.08
N ASP A 198 -11.76 -24.36 -14.51
CA ASP A 198 -12.14 -24.44 -15.93
C ASP A 198 -11.28 -23.52 -16.82
N ASP A 199 -10.75 -22.44 -16.24
CA ASP A 199 -9.80 -21.51 -16.88
C ASP A 199 -8.38 -22.06 -17.10
N ASP A 200 -8.06 -23.29 -16.67
CA ASP A 200 -6.71 -23.86 -16.90
C ASP A 200 -6.57 -24.34 -18.37
N PRO A 201 -5.69 -23.73 -19.19
CA PRO A 201 -5.51 -24.13 -20.58
C PRO A 201 -4.99 -25.56 -20.75
N ASN A 202 -4.46 -26.17 -19.69
CA ASN A 202 -3.97 -27.55 -19.70
C ASN A 202 -4.94 -28.54 -19.03
N LEU A 203 -6.16 -28.11 -18.68
CA LEU A 203 -7.14 -28.91 -17.95
C LEU A 203 -7.34 -30.30 -18.57
N THR A 204 -7.66 -30.35 -19.87
CA THR A 204 -7.96 -31.60 -20.59
C THR A 204 -6.78 -32.56 -20.59
N SER A 205 -5.56 -32.05 -20.77
CA SER A 205 -4.33 -32.85 -20.76
C SER A 205 -4.00 -33.47 -19.39
N ARG A 206 -4.34 -32.76 -18.31
CA ARG A 206 -4.15 -33.26 -16.94
C ARG A 206 -5.23 -34.26 -16.56
N LEU A 207 -6.48 -33.97 -16.91
CA LEU A 207 -7.59 -34.89 -16.67
C LEU A 207 -7.42 -36.17 -17.48
N SER A 208 -6.96 -36.10 -18.73
CA SER A 208 -6.67 -37.30 -19.52
C SER A 208 -5.56 -38.14 -18.90
N ALA A 209 -4.49 -37.52 -18.38
CA ALA A 209 -3.43 -38.24 -17.67
C ALA A 209 -3.94 -38.93 -16.39
N LEU A 210 -4.81 -38.25 -15.62
CA LEU A 210 -5.46 -38.83 -14.44
C LEU A 210 -6.39 -39.99 -14.80
N CYS A 211 -7.16 -39.87 -15.89
CA CYS A 211 -8.06 -40.92 -16.37
C CYS A 211 -7.28 -42.15 -16.87
N VAL A 212 -6.16 -41.93 -17.56
CA VAL A 212 -5.25 -43.01 -17.98
C VAL A 212 -4.65 -43.71 -16.77
N ALA A 213 -4.19 -42.96 -15.76
CA ALA A 213 -3.65 -43.52 -14.53
C ALA A 213 -4.69 -44.27 -13.69
N ALA A 214 -5.95 -43.81 -13.68
CA ALA A 214 -7.04 -44.46 -12.98
C ALA A 214 -7.46 -45.80 -13.61
N ALA A 215 -7.15 -46.01 -14.90
CA ALA A 215 -7.45 -47.23 -15.66
C ALA A 215 -8.92 -47.72 -15.51
N ARG A 216 -9.86 -46.78 -15.41
CA ARG A 216 -11.30 -47.02 -15.21
C ARG A 216 -12.13 -46.21 -16.19
N PRO A 217 -13.37 -46.62 -16.51
CA PRO A 217 -14.29 -45.84 -17.33
C PRO A 217 -14.60 -44.50 -16.65
N VAL A 218 -14.48 -43.42 -17.42
CA VAL A 218 -14.62 -42.03 -16.94
C VAL A 218 -16.08 -41.59 -17.01
N ARG A 219 -16.59 -40.98 -15.95
CA ARG A 219 -17.90 -40.33 -15.90
C ARG A 219 -17.76 -38.89 -15.44
N VAL A 220 -18.28 -37.95 -16.23
CA VAL A 220 -18.33 -36.54 -15.86
C VAL A 220 -19.70 -36.24 -15.28
N LEU A 221 -19.75 -35.73 -14.05
CA LEU A 221 -20.98 -35.43 -13.31
C LEU A 221 -21.17 -33.92 -13.15
N PRO A 222 -22.19 -33.30 -13.77
CA PRO A 222 -22.53 -31.91 -13.50
C PRO A 222 -23.24 -31.78 -12.15
N VAL A 223 -22.74 -30.88 -11.29
CA VAL A 223 -23.36 -30.53 -10.01
C VAL A 223 -24.28 -29.33 -10.22
N GLY A 224 -25.38 -29.58 -10.93
CA GLY A 224 -26.38 -28.58 -11.28
C GLY A 224 -26.78 -28.65 -12.76
N PRO A 225 -28.04 -28.31 -13.10
CA PRO A 225 -28.53 -28.40 -14.48
C PRO A 225 -27.84 -27.41 -15.43
N GLU A 226 -27.38 -26.28 -14.92
CA GLU A 226 -26.67 -25.23 -15.67
C GLU A 226 -25.27 -25.65 -16.16
N LEU A 227 -24.70 -26.72 -15.62
CA LEU A 227 -23.37 -27.23 -15.98
C LEU A 227 -23.44 -28.47 -16.89
N ALA A 228 -24.63 -28.90 -17.29
CA ALA A 228 -24.82 -30.11 -18.11
C ALA A 228 -24.09 -30.02 -19.46
N ASP A 229 -24.27 -28.91 -20.19
CA ASP A 229 -23.62 -28.68 -21.48
C ASP A 229 -22.09 -28.68 -21.35
N ARG A 230 -21.57 -28.12 -20.25
CA ARG A 230 -20.13 -28.06 -19.99
C ARG A 230 -19.57 -29.44 -19.63
N ALA A 231 -20.27 -30.18 -18.79
CA ALA A 231 -19.91 -31.56 -18.44
C ALA A 231 -19.90 -32.46 -19.69
N GLU A 232 -20.85 -32.29 -20.61
CA GLU A 232 -20.90 -33.06 -21.86
C GLU A 232 -19.73 -32.71 -22.79
N GLN A 233 -19.40 -31.43 -22.94
CA GLN A 233 -18.21 -31.01 -23.71
C GLN A 233 -16.93 -31.61 -23.13
N LEU A 234 -16.80 -31.62 -21.81
CA LEU A 234 -15.65 -32.19 -21.12
C LEU A 234 -15.58 -33.71 -21.28
N ALA A 235 -16.73 -34.41 -21.20
CA ALA A 235 -16.83 -35.85 -21.42
C ALA A 235 -16.39 -36.24 -22.83
N ARG A 236 -16.78 -35.47 -23.85
CA ARG A 236 -16.36 -35.71 -25.25
C ARG A 236 -14.87 -35.48 -25.50
N ALA A 237 -14.22 -34.63 -24.70
CA ALA A 237 -12.81 -34.30 -24.83
C ALA A 237 -11.88 -35.29 -24.10
N LEU A 238 -12.43 -36.17 -23.27
CA LEU A 238 -11.69 -37.14 -22.47
C LEU A 238 -11.61 -38.50 -23.18
N PRO A 239 -10.55 -39.30 -22.90
CA PRO A 239 -10.42 -40.62 -23.50
C PRO A 239 -11.56 -41.54 -23.05
N ASP A 240 -12.32 -42.06 -24.02
CA ASP A 240 -13.38 -43.02 -23.75
C ASP A 240 -12.79 -44.40 -23.44
N LYS A 241 -12.95 -44.82 -22.18
CA LYS A 241 -12.55 -46.15 -21.67
C LYS A 241 -13.76 -47.01 -21.32
N ALA A 242 -14.96 -46.64 -21.77
CA ALA A 242 -16.19 -47.40 -21.49
C ALA A 242 -16.15 -48.85 -22.00
N SER A 243 -15.26 -49.16 -22.95
CA SER A 243 -15.10 -50.49 -23.55
C SER A 243 -14.06 -51.38 -22.84
N GLU A 244 -13.29 -50.86 -21.89
CA GLU A 244 -12.29 -51.64 -21.14
C GLU A 244 -12.94 -52.30 -19.91
N PRO A 245 -12.75 -53.61 -19.68
CA PRO A 245 -13.32 -54.30 -18.53
C PRO A 245 -12.59 -53.90 -17.25
N ALA A 246 -13.06 -52.85 -16.59
CA ALA A 246 -12.56 -52.40 -15.29
C ALA A 246 -13.69 -52.33 -14.26
N GLU A 247 -13.40 -52.73 -13.02
CA GLU A 247 -14.34 -52.65 -11.91
C GLU A 247 -14.51 -51.17 -11.45
N GLY A 248 -15.73 -50.65 -11.55
CA GLY A 248 -16.08 -49.30 -11.07
C GLY A 248 -15.85 -48.17 -12.07
N SER A 249 -16.13 -46.93 -11.66
CA SER A 249 -16.00 -45.74 -12.54
C SER A 249 -15.19 -44.61 -11.90
N ALA A 250 -14.41 -43.89 -12.71
CA ALA A 250 -13.68 -42.69 -12.30
C ALA A 250 -14.56 -41.46 -12.54
N VAL A 251 -14.92 -40.74 -11.48
CA VAL A 251 -15.85 -39.60 -11.55
C VAL A 251 -15.08 -38.29 -11.56
N ILE A 252 -15.47 -37.38 -12.45
CA ILE A 252 -15.04 -35.97 -12.48
C ILE A 252 -16.26 -35.11 -12.23
N ALA A 253 -16.30 -34.40 -11.10
CA ALA A 253 -17.42 -33.52 -10.76
C ALA A 253 -17.17 -32.11 -11.32
N VAL A 254 -18.14 -31.54 -12.03
CA VAL A 254 -18.10 -30.14 -12.50
C VAL A 254 -19.01 -29.31 -11.61
N VAL A 255 -18.45 -28.31 -10.94
CA VAL A 255 -19.08 -27.57 -9.83
C VAL A 255 -19.00 -26.09 -10.13
N PRO A 256 -20.05 -25.29 -9.79
CA PRO A 256 -19.97 -23.85 -9.99
C PRO A 256 -18.87 -23.22 -9.12
N GLN A 257 -18.19 -22.19 -9.63
CA GLN A 257 -17.18 -21.44 -8.91
C GLN A 257 -17.74 -20.76 -7.64
N ASP A 258 -19.04 -20.48 -7.61
CA ASP A 258 -19.70 -19.81 -6.48
C ASP A 258 -19.68 -20.68 -5.20
N ARG A 259 -19.32 -20.06 -4.06
CA ARG A 259 -19.26 -20.72 -2.75
C ARG A 259 -20.62 -21.13 -2.23
N SER A 260 -21.67 -20.38 -2.57
CA SER A 260 -23.02 -20.56 -2.05
C SER A 260 -23.67 -21.88 -2.51
N ARG A 261 -23.34 -22.36 -3.71
CA ARG A 261 -23.91 -23.57 -4.34
C ARG A 261 -23.08 -24.84 -4.14
N ARG A 262 -22.03 -24.79 -3.31
CA ARG A 262 -21.15 -25.95 -3.07
C ARG A 262 -21.74 -27.01 -2.14
N HIS A 263 -22.85 -26.73 -1.46
CA HIS A 263 -23.59 -27.76 -0.72
C HIS A 263 -24.15 -28.83 -1.67
N ASP A 264 -24.50 -28.44 -2.89
CA ASP A 264 -25.03 -29.35 -3.91
C ASP A 264 -24.00 -30.41 -4.34
N LEU A 265 -22.71 -30.12 -4.18
CA LEU A 265 -21.62 -31.08 -4.42
C LEU A 265 -21.69 -32.26 -3.45
N ALA A 266 -21.88 -32.01 -2.15
CA ALA A 266 -21.99 -33.09 -1.16
C ALA A 266 -23.20 -33.98 -1.46
N THR A 267 -24.33 -33.37 -1.85
CA THR A 267 -25.54 -34.09 -2.25
C THR A 267 -25.33 -34.92 -3.53
N ALA A 268 -24.68 -34.35 -4.56
CA ALA A 268 -24.40 -35.05 -5.80
C ALA A 268 -23.43 -36.23 -5.61
N LEU A 269 -22.44 -36.08 -4.73
CA LEU A 269 -21.48 -37.14 -4.40
C LEU A 269 -22.10 -38.25 -3.55
N ALA A 270 -23.08 -37.93 -2.69
CA ALA A 270 -23.75 -38.93 -1.85
C ALA A 270 -24.61 -39.94 -2.64
N VAL A 271 -24.96 -39.62 -3.90
CA VAL A 271 -25.76 -40.49 -4.79
C VAL A 271 -24.87 -41.37 -5.67
N LEU A 272 -23.55 -41.24 -5.58
CA LEU A 272 -22.63 -42.06 -6.36
C LEU A 272 -22.66 -43.54 -5.92
N PRO A 273 -22.53 -44.49 -6.86
CA PRO A 273 -22.35 -45.90 -6.52
C PRO A 273 -21.09 -46.11 -5.67
N GLU A 274 -21.08 -47.07 -4.74
CA GLU A 274 -19.90 -47.39 -3.93
C GLU A 274 -18.66 -47.77 -4.76
N SER A 275 -18.87 -48.24 -6.00
CA SER A 275 -17.81 -48.57 -6.95
C SER A 275 -17.25 -47.37 -7.71
N ALA A 276 -17.78 -46.16 -7.49
CA ALA A 276 -17.32 -44.93 -8.11
C ALA A 276 -16.25 -44.24 -7.26
N VAL A 277 -15.16 -43.82 -7.90
CA VAL A 277 -14.05 -43.11 -7.25
C VAL A 277 -13.96 -41.69 -7.82
N LEU A 278 -14.04 -40.68 -6.95
CA LEU A 278 -13.88 -39.30 -7.36
C LEU A 278 -12.40 -38.98 -7.62
N VAL A 279 -12.05 -38.63 -8.87
CA VAL A 279 -10.65 -38.38 -9.25
C VAL A 279 -10.34 -36.90 -9.34
N ALA A 280 -11.32 -36.09 -9.79
CA ALA A 280 -11.15 -34.66 -9.90
C ALA A 280 -12.44 -33.86 -9.68
N VAL A 281 -12.28 -32.60 -9.27
CA VAL A 281 -13.35 -31.59 -9.21
C VAL A 281 -12.94 -30.40 -10.07
N VAL A 282 -13.77 -30.01 -11.03
CA VAL A 282 -13.57 -28.87 -11.92
C VAL A 282 -14.47 -27.73 -11.46
N LEU A 283 -13.88 -26.55 -11.21
CA LEU A 283 -14.59 -25.33 -10.85
C LEU A 283 -14.88 -24.49 -12.10
N ALA A 284 -16.15 -24.44 -12.52
CA ALA A 284 -16.65 -23.76 -13.72
C ALA A 284 -17.45 -22.50 -13.39
#